data_AF-A0A932ND92-F1
#
_entry.id   AF-A0A932ND92-F1
#
_cell.length_a   1.000
_cell.length_b   1.000
_cell.length_c   1.000
_cell.angle_alpha   90.00
_cell.angle_beta   90.00
_cell.angle_gamma   90.00
#
_symmetry.space_group_name_H-M   'P 1'
#
loop_
_entity.id
_entity.type
_entity.pdbx_description
1 polymer ?
#
loop_
_entity_poly.entity_id
_entity_poly.type
_entity_poly.pdbx_seq_one_letter_code
_entity_poly.pdbx_strand_id
1 'polypeptide(L)'
;MSDSYYSINPDRTIPWNDLPLLPIRKELYQTIEILEKLGDAKAALAKLHGRSAIIPNQGLLVNTISLQEAKLSSEIEHIFTTDDELYKAYSDQTSETTGASKEVLRYREALWSGYNYLRETTEFGKDYFIRLFQEIKQTTDTIRPDFSNTTIKQAGTGPNAGQVIYTPPRGKQIIETKLDNLIEFVNNDEQFKVDHLIKMAIAHYQFEA
;
A
#
# COMPACT_ATOMS: atom_id res chain seq x y z
N MET A 1 33.62 -9.56 0.31
CA MET A 1 32.28 -9.89 0.83
C MET A 1 31.35 -8.83 0.27
N SER A 2 30.28 -9.19 -0.42
CA SER A 2 29.34 -8.20 -0.96
C SER A 2 28.62 -7.54 0.22
N ASP A 3 28.97 -6.29 0.54
CA ASP A 3 28.21 -5.52 1.52
C ASP A 3 26.78 -5.40 1.02
N SER A 4 25.83 -6.01 1.74
CA SER A 4 24.43 -5.98 1.32
C SER A 4 23.93 -4.54 1.31
N TYR A 5 23.69 -3.99 0.11
CA TYR A 5 22.65 -3.01 -0.26
C TYR A 5 21.74 -2.55 0.89
N TYR A 6 21.03 -3.54 1.42
CA TYR A 6 19.95 -3.35 2.36
C TYR A 6 20.11 -4.36 3.49
N SER A 7 19.94 -3.92 4.73
CA SER A 7 19.87 -4.85 5.86
C SER A 7 18.59 -5.66 5.73
N ILE A 8 18.62 -6.96 6.04
CA ILE A 8 17.43 -7.82 6.10
C ILE A 8 17.34 -8.38 7.51
N ASN A 9 16.13 -8.64 8.01
CA ASN A 9 15.96 -9.26 9.32
C ASN A 9 16.64 -10.65 9.35
N PRO A 10 17.69 -10.86 10.16
CA PRO A 10 18.38 -12.15 10.22
C PRO A 10 17.53 -13.23 10.89
N ASP A 11 16.60 -12.84 11.78
CA ASP A 11 15.69 -13.76 12.46
C ASP A 11 14.23 -13.31 12.27
N ARG A 12 13.55 -14.01 11.37
CA ARG A 12 12.15 -13.74 11.00
C ARG A 12 11.17 -13.89 12.15
N THR A 13 11.56 -14.51 13.27
CA THR A 13 10.72 -14.68 14.46
C THR A 13 10.80 -13.52 15.45
N ILE A 14 11.78 -12.64 15.28
CA ILE A 14 12.00 -11.46 16.14
C ILE A 14 11.52 -10.20 15.41
N PRO A 15 10.82 -9.27 16.10
CA PRO A 15 10.42 -7.99 15.51
C PRO A 15 11.59 -7.24 14.88
N TRP A 16 11.43 -6.83 13.61
CA TRP A 16 12.48 -6.12 12.88
C TRP A 16 12.53 -4.62 13.22
N ASN A 17 12.80 -4.30 14.49
CA ASN A 17 12.80 -2.92 14.96
C ASN A 17 13.87 -2.04 14.29
N ASP A 18 14.97 -2.66 13.86
CA ASP A 18 16.04 -2.01 13.11
C ASP A 18 15.80 -1.98 11.59
N LEU A 19 14.53 -2.13 11.13
CA LEU A 19 14.15 -1.87 9.74
C LEU A 19 14.74 -0.53 9.29
N PRO A 20 15.59 -0.50 8.23
CA PRO A 20 16.26 0.71 7.79
C PRO A 20 15.27 1.84 7.51
N LEU A 21 15.64 3.06 7.91
CA LEU A 21 14.88 4.27 7.61
C LEU A 21 15.10 4.69 6.15
N LEU A 22 14.14 5.46 5.63
CA LEU A 22 14.25 6.15 4.37
C LEU A 22 15.08 7.44 4.51
N PRO A 23 15.82 7.85 3.47
CA PRO A 23 15.90 7.21 2.15
C PRO A 23 16.83 5.99 2.16
N ILE A 24 16.52 5.00 1.33
CA ILE A 24 17.43 3.89 1.08
C ILE A 24 18.64 4.34 0.23
N ARG A 25 19.67 3.50 0.18
CA ARG A 25 20.88 3.76 -0.61
C ARG A 25 20.56 3.90 -2.10
N LYS A 26 21.16 4.91 -2.75
CA LYS A 26 20.88 5.25 -4.16
C LYS A 26 21.19 4.10 -5.11
N GLU A 27 22.20 3.30 -4.79
CA GLU A 27 22.63 2.14 -5.55
C GLU A 27 21.54 1.07 -5.68
N LEU A 28 20.53 1.08 -4.80
CA LEU A 28 19.38 0.16 -4.85
C LEU A 28 18.32 0.58 -5.87
N TYR A 29 18.23 1.86 -6.23
CA TYR A 29 17.15 2.36 -7.11
C TYR A 29 17.63 3.21 -8.29
N GLN A 30 18.91 3.55 -8.37
CA GLN A 30 19.52 4.27 -9.50
C GLN A 30 20.35 3.32 -10.37
N THR A 31 19.77 2.18 -10.72
CA THR A 31 20.36 1.22 -11.66
C THR A 31 19.86 1.48 -13.08
N ILE A 32 20.63 1.06 -14.10
CA ILE A 32 20.22 1.19 -15.51
C ILE A 32 18.84 0.53 -15.73
N GLU A 33 18.67 -0.69 -15.22
CA GLU A 33 17.43 -1.44 -15.35
C GLU A 33 16.21 -0.69 -14.76
N ILE A 34 16.35 -0.13 -13.56
CA ILE A 34 15.25 0.60 -12.91
C ILE A 34 14.95 1.90 -13.67
N LEU A 35 15.96 2.60 -14.17
CA LEU A 35 15.78 3.84 -14.93
C LEU A 35 15.14 3.59 -16.31
N GLU A 36 15.46 2.48 -16.97
CA GLU A 36 14.77 2.06 -18.20
C GLU A 36 13.29 1.78 -17.94
N LYS A 37 12.98 1.01 -16.88
CA LYS A 37 11.59 0.75 -16.46
C LYS A 37 10.85 2.00 -16.03
N LEU A 38 11.55 2.95 -15.41
CA LEU A 38 10.97 4.24 -15.08
C LEU A 38 10.54 4.99 -16.36
N GLY A 39 11.35 4.96 -17.41
CA GLY A 39 11.02 5.54 -18.71
C GLY A 39 9.73 4.96 -19.29
N ASP A 40 9.63 3.62 -19.33
CA ASP A 40 8.46 2.89 -19.80
C ASP A 40 7.19 3.25 -18.98
N ALA A 41 7.31 3.22 -17.64
CA ALA A 41 6.20 3.50 -16.74
C ALA A 41 5.68 4.93 -16.89
N LYS A 42 6.58 5.92 -16.98
CA LYS A 42 6.21 7.32 -17.23
C LYS A 42 5.53 7.51 -18.58
N ALA A 43 6.04 6.88 -19.64
CA ALA A 43 5.44 6.96 -20.97
C ALA A 43 4.01 6.40 -20.98
N ALA A 44 3.79 5.26 -20.31
CA ALA A 44 2.46 4.68 -20.15
C ALA A 44 1.51 5.58 -19.36
N LEU A 45 1.98 6.14 -18.24
CA LEU A 45 1.19 7.04 -17.40
C LEU A 45 0.83 8.34 -18.13
N ALA A 46 1.78 8.93 -18.86
CA ALA A 46 1.54 10.12 -19.68
C ALA A 46 0.51 9.85 -20.80
N LYS A 47 0.57 8.67 -21.43
CA LYS A 47 -0.41 8.25 -22.44
C LYS A 47 -1.81 8.08 -21.83
N LEU A 48 -1.89 7.51 -20.62
CA LEU A 48 -3.16 7.39 -19.90
C LEU A 48 -3.71 8.78 -19.54
N HIS A 49 -2.88 9.66 -18.98
CA HIS A 49 -3.28 11.03 -18.63
C HIS A 49 -3.76 11.83 -19.84
N GLY A 50 -3.05 11.76 -20.96
CA GLY A 50 -3.47 12.43 -22.20
C GLY A 50 -4.80 11.89 -22.75
N ARG A 51 -5.09 10.60 -22.56
CA ARG A 51 -6.36 9.98 -22.98
C ARG A 51 -7.48 10.12 -21.97
N SER A 52 -7.20 10.31 -20.69
CA SER A 52 -8.27 10.48 -19.69
C SER A 52 -8.97 11.81 -19.84
N ALA A 53 -8.29 12.86 -20.34
CA ALA A 53 -8.87 14.18 -20.60
C ALA A 53 -10.09 14.18 -21.54
N ILE A 54 -10.19 13.19 -22.42
CA ILE A 54 -11.33 13.03 -23.35
C ILE A 54 -12.45 12.14 -22.81
N ILE A 55 -12.29 11.53 -21.63
CA ILE A 55 -13.30 10.68 -21.00
C ILE A 55 -14.27 11.58 -20.21
N PRO A 56 -15.58 11.60 -20.55
CA PRO A 56 -16.54 12.52 -19.93
C PRO A 56 -16.64 12.37 -18.40
N ASN A 57 -16.39 11.16 -17.88
CA ASN A 57 -16.32 10.90 -16.45
C ASN A 57 -15.06 10.08 -16.12
N GLN A 58 -13.96 10.78 -15.83
CA GLN A 58 -12.69 10.16 -15.42
C GLN A 58 -12.82 9.31 -14.15
N GLY A 59 -13.78 9.62 -13.28
CA GLY A 59 -14.08 8.83 -12.09
C GLY A 59 -14.46 7.38 -12.40
N LEU A 60 -14.95 7.10 -13.61
CA LEU A 60 -15.21 5.73 -14.06
C LEU A 60 -13.92 4.88 -14.11
N LEU A 61 -12.81 5.46 -14.58
CA LEU A 61 -11.51 4.76 -14.60
C LEU A 61 -11.02 4.47 -13.19
N VAL A 62 -11.12 5.46 -12.30
CA VAL A 62 -10.77 5.29 -10.88
C VAL A 62 -11.58 4.15 -10.29
N ASN A 63 -12.89 4.11 -10.54
CA ASN A 63 -13.76 3.05 -10.05
C ASN A 63 -13.35 1.67 -10.57
N THR A 64 -13.07 1.51 -11.87
CA THR A 64 -12.65 0.22 -12.42
C THR A 64 -11.29 -0.23 -11.89
N ILE A 65 -10.31 0.68 -11.82
CA ILE A 65 -8.97 0.36 -11.29
C ILE A 65 -9.06 0.03 -9.79
N SER A 66 -9.85 0.78 -9.02
CA SER A 66 -10.07 0.51 -7.59
C SER A 66 -10.67 -0.86 -7.35
N LEU A 67 -11.65 -1.25 -8.17
CA LEU A 67 -12.29 -2.56 -8.06
C LEU A 67 -11.31 -3.70 -8.39
N GLN A 68 -10.49 -3.52 -9.42
CA GLN A 68 -9.45 -4.49 -9.77
C GLN A 68 -8.37 -4.59 -8.68
N GLU A 69 -7.91 -3.46 -8.17
CA GLU A 69 -6.88 -3.43 -7.12
C GLU A 69 -7.42 -4.02 -5.81
N ALA A 70 -8.66 -3.69 -5.44
CA ALA A 70 -9.31 -4.24 -4.27
C ALA A 70 -9.51 -5.75 -4.43
N LYS A 71 -9.93 -6.24 -5.62
CA LYS A 71 -10.02 -7.67 -5.90
C LYS A 71 -8.67 -8.36 -5.73
N LEU A 72 -7.61 -7.84 -6.36
CA LEU A 72 -6.26 -8.42 -6.27
C LEU A 72 -5.70 -8.38 -4.84
N SER A 73 -5.88 -7.26 -4.14
CA SER A 73 -5.50 -7.10 -2.72
C SER A 73 -6.27 -8.07 -1.82
N SER A 74 -7.58 -8.20 -2.03
CA SER A 74 -8.44 -9.14 -1.32
C SER A 74 -8.11 -10.60 -1.63
N GLU A 75 -7.74 -10.95 -2.87
CA GLU A 75 -7.30 -12.30 -3.24
C GLU A 75 -6.01 -12.69 -2.50
N ILE A 76 -5.08 -11.75 -2.29
CA ILE A 76 -3.88 -11.96 -1.45
C ILE A 76 -4.30 -12.24 0.01
N GLU A 77 -5.37 -11.59 0.49
CA GLU A 77 -5.97 -11.83 1.81
C GLU A 77 -6.91 -13.07 1.86
N HIS A 78 -6.93 -13.93 0.83
CA HIS A 78 -7.79 -15.13 0.69
C HIS A 78 -9.29 -14.84 0.56
N ILE A 79 -9.66 -13.66 0.08
CA ILE A 79 -11.03 -13.25 -0.21
C ILE A 79 -11.23 -13.30 -1.73
N PHE A 80 -12.01 -14.27 -2.19
CA PHE A 80 -12.29 -14.48 -3.61
C PHE A 80 -13.60 -13.81 -4.01
N THR A 81 -13.58 -12.99 -5.07
CA THR A 81 -14.78 -12.38 -5.68
C THR A 81 -14.63 -12.32 -7.21
N THR A 82 -15.73 -12.36 -7.95
CA THR A 82 -15.72 -12.30 -9.42
C THR A 82 -16.08 -10.91 -9.96
N ASP A 83 -15.70 -10.62 -11.21
CA ASP A 83 -15.99 -9.32 -11.83
C ASP A 83 -17.52 -9.07 -11.90
N ASP A 84 -18.30 -10.09 -12.23
CA ASP A 84 -19.77 -10.00 -12.28
C ASP A 84 -20.38 -9.72 -10.89
N GLU A 85 -19.88 -10.35 -9.83
CA GLU A 85 -20.29 -10.08 -8.45
C GLU A 85 -19.94 -8.64 -8.03
N LEU A 86 -18.77 -8.14 -8.44
CA LEU A 86 -18.34 -6.77 -8.17
C LEU A 86 -19.22 -5.75 -8.89
N TYR A 87 -19.50 -5.94 -10.17
CA TYR A 87 -20.36 -5.04 -10.94
C TYR A 87 -21.82 -5.11 -10.48
N LYS A 88 -22.30 -6.27 -10.01
CA LYS A 88 -23.63 -6.40 -9.43
C LYS A 88 -23.75 -5.71 -8.07
N ALA A 89 -22.74 -5.84 -7.22
CA ALA A 89 -22.65 -5.08 -5.96
C ALA A 89 -22.56 -3.56 -6.22
N TYR A 90 -22.02 -3.15 -7.37
CA TYR A 90 -22.01 -1.75 -7.81
C TYR A 90 -23.40 -1.25 -8.23
N SER A 91 -24.22 -2.06 -8.91
CA SER A 91 -25.55 -1.64 -9.38
C SER A 91 -26.62 -1.68 -8.30
N ASP A 92 -26.51 -2.62 -7.35
CA ASP A 92 -27.53 -2.86 -6.32
C ASP A 92 -27.11 -2.22 -4.98
N GLN A 93 -27.63 -1.03 -4.67
CA GLN A 93 -27.46 -0.43 -3.34
C GLN A 93 -28.30 -1.10 -2.22
N THR A 94 -29.14 -2.08 -2.57
CA THR A 94 -30.18 -2.64 -1.70
C THR A 94 -30.15 -4.17 -1.54
N SER A 95 -29.26 -4.88 -2.23
CA SER A 95 -29.17 -6.35 -2.17
C SER A 95 -28.20 -6.82 -1.08
N GLU A 96 -28.49 -7.98 -0.48
CA GLU A 96 -27.59 -8.72 0.44
C GLU A 96 -26.27 -9.07 -0.28
N THR A 97 -25.37 -8.11 -0.36
CA THR A 97 -24.02 -8.28 -0.88
C THR A 97 -23.23 -9.20 0.04
N THR A 98 -22.52 -10.17 -0.55
CA THR A 98 -21.65 -11.09 0.19
C THR A 98 -20.50 -10.31 0.85
N GLY A 99 -19.88 -10.88 1.89
CA GLY A 99 -18.82 -10.20 2.66
C GLY A 99 -17.66 -9.68 1.80
N ALA A 100 -17.26 -10.45 0.78
CA ALA A 100 -16.18 -10.11 -0.14
C ALA A 100 -16.51 -8.86 -1.00
N SER A 101 -17.71 -8.80 -1.57
CA SER A 101 -18.12 -7.65 -2.40
C SER A 101 -18.28 -6.38 -1.56
N LYS A 102 -18.68 -6.49 -0.29
CA LYS A 102 -18.72 -5.34 0.64
C LYS A 102 -17.33 -4.79 0.94
N GLU A 103 -16.32 -5.65 1.11
CA GLU A 103 -14.95 -5.21 1.36
C GLU A 103 -14.37 -4.44 0.18
N VAL A 104 -14.62 -4.91 -1.04
CA VAL A 104 -14.19 -4.22 -2.26
C VAL A 104 -14.86 -2.84 -2.42
N LEU A 105 -16.13 -2.70 -2.06
CA LEU A 105 -16.80 -1.38 -2.05
C LEU A 105 -16.15 -0.42 -1.04
N ARG A 106 -15.75 -0.91 0.14
CA ARG A 106 -15.06 -0.11 1.16
C ARG A 106 -13.67 0.34 0.70
N TYR A 107 -12.93 -0.51 -0.02
CA TYR A 107 -11.66 -0.11 -0.62
C TYR A 107 -11.82 1.05 -1.60
N ARG A 108 -12.86 1.01 -2.45
CA ARG A 108 -13.18 2.10 -3.37
C ARG A 108 -13.52 3.39 -2.62
N GLU A 109 -14.36 3.30 -1.60
CA GLU A 109 -14.75 4.45 -0.77
C GLU A 109 -13.51 5.08 -0.11
N ALA A 110 -12.66 4.24 0.50
CA ALA A 110 -11.41 4.67 1.09
C ALA A 110 -10.47 5.34 0.08
N LEU A 111 -10.37 4.82 -1.16
CA LEU A 111 -9.56 5.47 -2.19
C LEU A 111 -10.06 6.90 -2.50
N TRP A 112 -11.37 7.08 -2.68
CA TRP A 112 -11.95 8.41 -2.92
C TRP A 112 -11.80 9.33 -1.71
N SER A 113 -12.01 8.80 -0.51
CA SER A 113 -11.83 9.49 0.77
C SER A 113 -10.40 10.01 0.92
N GLY A 114 -9.40 9.18 0.61
CA GLY A 114 -7.99 9.54 0.63
C GLY A 114 -7.63 10.56 -0.45
N TYR A 115 -8.08 10.34 -1.67
CA TYR A 115 -7.88 11.30 -2.76
C TYR A 115 -8.43 12.70 -2.40
N ASN A 116 -9.65 12.77 -1.87
CA ASN A 116 -10.25 14.04 -1.47
C ASN A 116 -9.49 14.68 -0.29
N TYR A 117 -9.06 13.88 0.70
CA TYR A 117 -8.22 14.38 1.79
C TYR A 117 -6.95 15.05 1.26
N LEU A 118 -6.21 14.39 0.37
CA LEU A 118 -4.95 14.93 -0.19
C LEU A 118 -5.18 16.15 -1.10
N ARG A 119 -6.36 16.29 -1.71
CA ARG A 119 -6.71 17.52 -2.44
C ARG A 119 -6.90 18.72 -1.53
N GLU A 120 -7.30 18.49 -0.28
CA GLU A 120 -7.55 19.55 0.70
C GLU A 120 -6.29 19.86 1.52
N THR A 121 -5.56 18.84 1.99
CA THR A 121 -4.40 18.99 2.87
C THR A 121 -3.07 19.09 2.13
N THR A 122 -3.00 18.62 0.88
CA THR A 122 -1.79 18.55 0.02
C THR A 122 -0.64 17.66 0.51
N GLU A 123 -0.74 17.08 1.71
CA GLU A 123 0.31 16.28 2.32
C GLU A 123 -0.25 15.02 3.00
N PHE A 124 0.56 13.96 3.03
CA PHE A 124 0.29 12.77 3.81
C PHE A 124 0.53 13.04 5.30
N GLY A 125 -0.31 12.49 6.17
CA GLY A 125 -0.13 12.53 7.62
C GLY A 125 -0.51 11.20 8.27
N LYS A 126 -0.25 11.03 9.57
CA LYS A 126 -0.66 9.81 10.30
C LYS A 126 -2.18 9.61 10.23
N ASP A 127 -2.93 10.70 10.33
CA ASP A 127 -4.40 10.68 10.27
C ASP A 127 -4.92 10.18 8.92
N TYR A 128 -4.20 10.44 7.83
CA TYR A 128 -4.53 9.88 6.51
C TYR A 128 -4.55 8.36 6.55
N PHE A 129 -3.46 7.74 7.01
CA PHE A 129 -3.35 6.28 7.07
C PHE A 129 -4.36 5.65 8.03
N ILE A 130 -4.53 6.25 9.21
CA ILE A 130 -5.49 5.78 10.21
C ILE A 130 -6.91 5.84 9.65
N ARG A 131 -7.30 6.96 9.04
CA ARG A 131 -8.64 7.14 8.45
C ARG A 131 -8.92 6.09 7.38
N LEU A 132 -7.99 5.89 6.44
CA LEU A 132 -8.18 4.91 5.37
C LEU A 132 -8.29 3.49 5.90
N PHE A 133 -7.44 3.12 6.86
CA PHE A 133 -7.51 1.81 7.51
C PHE A 133 -8.87 1.59 8.21
N GLN A 134 -9.34 2.57 8.96
CA GLN A 134 -10.63 2.51 9.67
C GLN A 134 -11.81 2.40 8.70
N GLU A 135 -11.75 3.09 7.57
CA GLU A 135 -12.77 3.04 6.51
C GLU A 135 -12.81 1.65 5.84
N ILE A 136 -11.66 1.08 5.53
CA ILE A 136 -11.56 -0.25 4.89
C ILE A 136 -12.02 -1.35 5.85
N LYS A 137 -11.50 -1.36 7.08
CA LYS A 137 -11.70 -2.44 8.05
C LYS A 137 -12.92 -2.23 8.96
N GLN A 138 -13.62 -1.09 8.86
CA GLN A 138 -14.80 -0.73 9.67
C GLN A 138 -14.54 -0.88 11.16
N THR A 139 -13.43 -0.28 11.61
CA THR A 139 -12.95 -0.33 12.99
C THR A 139 -12.63 1.07 13.47
N THR A 140 -12.48 1.24 14.79
CA THR A 140 -11.91 2.44 15.41
C THR A 140 -10.47 2.22 15.85
N ASP A 141 -9.87 1.08 15.48
CA ASP A 141 -8.48 0.79 15.76
C ASP A 141 -7.55 1.81 15.10
N THR A 142 -6.39 2.00 15.72
CA THR A 142 -5.36 2.94 15.26
C THR A 142 -4.02 2.21 15.15
N ILE A 143 -2.90 2.91 15.34
CA ILE A 143 -1.59 2.28 15.40
C ILE A 143 -1.58 1.22 16.50
N ARG A 144 -1.17 -0.01 16.13
CA ARG A 144 -1.17 -1.17 17.02
C ARG A 144 -0.41 -0.87 18.33
N PRO A 145 -0.93 -1.33 19.49
CA PRO A 145 -0.30 -1.13 20.78
C PRO A 145 0.92 -2.04 20.97
N ASP A 146 1.76 -1.71 21.94
CA ASP A 146 3.04 -2.40 22.23
C ASP A 146 2.88 -3.91 22.48
N PHE A 147 1.75 -4.31 23.07
CA PHE A 147 1.46 -5.70 23.40
C PHE A 147 0.96 -6.53 22.21
N SER A 148 0.76 -5.93 21.04
CA SER A 148 0.28 -6.63 19.85
C SER A 148 1.37 -7.54 19.26
N ASN A 149 1.08 -8.84 19.21
CA ASN A 149 1.95 -9.84 18.59
C ASN A 149 1.56 -10.06 17.13
N THR A 150 2.07 -9.23 16.22
CA THR A 150 1.88 -9.42 14.78
C THR A 150 3.03 -10.23 14.19
N THR A 151 2.72 -11.28 13.42
CA THR A 151 3.67 -12.08 12.63
C THR A 151 3.00 -12.49 11.33
N ILE A 152 3.72 -12.46 10.22
CA ILE A 152 3.26 -13.04 8.95
C ILE A 152 3.76 -14.47 8.86
N LYS A 153 2.86 -15.39 8.56
CA LYS A 153 3.14 -16.82 8.43
C LYS A 153 2.93 -17.28 7.00
N GLN A 154 3.71 -18.28 6.58
CA GLN A 154 3.52 -18.92 5.29
C GLN A 154 2.15 -19.62 5.23
N ALA A 155 1.33 -19.20 4.27
CA ALA A 155 0.05 -19.83 3.98
C ALA A 155 0.23 -21.16 3.22
N GLY A 156 -0.83 -21.98 3.19
CA GLY A 156 -0.90 -23.23 2.42
C GLY A 156 -0.86 -24.50 3.26
N THR A 157 -0.81 -25.65 2.57
CA THR A 157 -0.80 -26.99 3.17
C THR A 157 0.48 -27.70 2.76
N GLY A 158 1.51 -27.61 3.61
CA GLY A 158 2.81 -28.21 3.37
C GLY A 158 3.67 -28.16 4.64
N PRO A 159 4.88 -28.74 4.64
CA PRO A 159 5.72 -28.82 5.83
C PRO A 159 6.12 -27.45 6.40
N ASN A 160 6.10 -26.40 5.57
CA ASN A 160 6.42 -25.02 5.98
C ASN A 160 5.16 -24.19 6.30
N ALA A 161 3.96 -24.76 6.20
CA ALA A 161 2.73 -24.07 6.53
C ALA A 161 2.73 -23.62 7.99
N GLY A 162 2.42 -22.35 8.23
CA GLY A 162 2.44 -21.76 9.57
C GLY A 162 3.82 -21.31 10.06
N GLN A 163 4.90 -21.53 9.29
CA GLN A 163 6.22 -20.96 9.61
C GLN A 163 6.17 -19.43 9.53
N VAL A 164 6.75 -18.76 10.53
CA VAL A 164 6.88 -17.30 10.50
C VAL A 164 7.86 -16.89 9.40
N ILE A 165 7.38 -16.13 8.43
CA ILE A 165 8.19 -15.60 7.32
C ILE A 165 8.62 -14.16 7.55
N TYR A 166 7.90 -13.43 8.41
CA TYR A 166 8.21 -12.07 8.75
C TYR A 166 7.62 -11.67 10.10
N THR A 167 8.36 -10.90 10.89
CA THR A 167 7.85 -10.26 12.10
C THR A 167 8.11 -8.75 11.99
N PRO A 168 7.06 -7.94 11.79
CA PRO A 168 7.19 -6.50 11.58
C PRO A 168 7.72 -5.79 12.84
N PRO A 169 8.16 -4.51 12.72
CA PRO A 169 8.55 -3.69 13.85
C PRO A 169 7.46 -3.65 14.94
N ARG A 170 7.86 -3.72 16.20
CA ARG A 170 6.97 -3.68 17.37
C ARG A 170 7.35 -2.55 18.32
N GLY A 171 6.33 -1.95 18.92
CA GLY A 171 6.43 -0.83 19.83
C GLY A 171 5.88 0.42 19.17
N LYS A 172 4.90 1.04 19.80
CA LYS A 172 4.16 2.20 19.31
C LYS A 172 5.10 3.34 18.94
N GLN A 173 6.06 3.67 19.81
CA GLN A 173 7.04 4.71 19.52
C GLN A 173 7.92 4.38 18.31
N ILE A 174 8.32 3.11 18.15
CA ILE A 174 9.13 2.66 17.00
C ILE A 174 8.31 2.77 15.71
N ILE A 175 7.06 2.31 15.73
CA ILE A 175 6.16 2.38 14.56
C ILE A 175 5.85 3.83 14.21
N GLU A 176 5.54 4.67 15.20
CA GLU A 176 5.30 6.10 14.98
C GLU A 176 6.52 6.80 14.39
N THR A 177 7.73 6.51 14.89
CA THR A 177 8.97 7.07 14.34
C THR A 177 9.20 6.64 12.88
N LYS A 178 8.92 5.37 12.56
CA LYS A 178 9.04 4.86 11.19
C LYS A 178 7.97 5.45 10.26
N LEU A 179 6.75 5.65 10.74
CA LEU A 179 5.69 6.34 9.99
C LEU A 179 6.04 7.82 9.78
N ASP A 180 6.59 8.51 10.77
CA ASP A 180 7.06 9.89 10.61
C ASP A 180 8.16 9.98 9.56
N ASN A 181 9.11 9.04 9.57
CA ASN A 181 10.14 8.97 8.53
C ASN A 181 9.56 8.67 7.14
N LEU A 182 8.56 7.79 7.02
CA LEU A 182 7.84 7.54 5.77
C LEU A 182 7.14 8.80 5.27
N ILE A 183 6.42 9.50 6.17
CA ILE A 183 5.69 10.74 5.88
C ILE A 183 6.65 11.83 5.40
N GLU A 184 7.76 12.05 6.11
CA GLU A 184 8.78 13.01 5.71
C GLU A 184 9.36 12.64 4.35
N PHE A 185 9.65 11.34 4.13
CA PHE A 185 10.13 10.87 2.85
C PHE A 185 9.16 11.21 1.74
N VAL A 186 7.87 10.83 1.84
CA VAL A 186 6.89 11.03 0.76
C VAL A 186 6.59 12.50 0.48
N ASN A 187 6.53 13.36 1.50
CA ASN A 187 6.14 14.76 1.35
C ASN A 187 7.31 15.69 0.93
N ASN A 188 8.56 15.38 1.30
CA ASN A 188 9.67 16.32 1.10
C ASN A 188 10.46 16.05 -0.19
N ASP A 189 9.98 16.60 -1.32
CA ASP A 189 10.63 16.50 -2.63
C ASP A 189 11.92 17.33 -2.76
N GLU A 190 12.10 18.37 -1.94
CA GLU A 190 13.30 19.21 -1.96
C GLU A 190 14.50 18.48 -1.36
N GLN A 191 14.28 17.82 -0.22
CA GLN A 191 15.29 17.01 0.48
C GLN A 191 15.53 15.69 -0.24
N PHE A 192 14.45 14.99 -0.63
CA PHE A 192 14.52 13.70 -1.29
C PHE A 192 14.23 13.83 -2.79
N LYS A 193 15.25 14.26 -3.53
CA LYS A 193 15.23 14.41 -5.01
C LYS A 193 15.25 13.05 -5.71
N VAL A 194 14.17 12.30 -5.55
CA VAL A 194 13.91 10.99 -6.15
C VAL A 194 12.67 11.14 -7.03
N ASP A 195 12.65 10.46 -8.15
CA ASP A 195 11.47 10.44 -9.01
C ASP A 195 10.23 9.93 -8.28
N HIS A 196 9.06 10.57 -8.48
CA HIS A 196 7.82 10.21 -7.78
C HIS A 196 7.42 8.75 -7.90
N LEU A 197 7.65 8.09 -9.05
CA LEU A 197 7.29 6.67 -9.21
C LEU A 197 8.24 5.74 -8.45
N ILE A 198 9.52 6.06 -8.43
CA ILE A 198 10.51 5.33 -7.63
C ILE A 198 10.23 5.56 -6.13
N LYS A 199 9.93 6.81 -5.76
CA LYS A 199 9.60 7.23 -4.41
C LYS A 199 8.35 6.49 -3.91
N MET A 200 7.32 6.38 -4.74
CA MET A 200 6.11 5.59 -4.47
C MET A 200 6.44 4.10 -4.25
N ALA A 201 7.28 3.49 -5.09
CA ALA A 201 7.64 2.07 -4.95
C ALA A 201 8.41 1.80 -3.65
N ILE A 202 9.35 2.69 -3.28
CA ILE A 202 10.11 2.60 -2.02
C ILE A 202 9.18 2.80 -0.82
N ALA A 203 8.29 3.80 -0.88
CA ALA A 203 7.33 4.10 0.18
C ALA A 203 6.36 2.94 0.40
N HIS A 204 5.88 2.31 -0.68
CA HIS A 204 5.02 1.13 -0.61
C HIS A 204 5.73 0.00 0.13
N TYR A 205 6.96 -0.36 -0.26
CA TYR A 205 7.74 -1.37 0.45
C TYR A 205 7.89 -1.04 1.95
N GLN A 206 8.24 0.22 2.27
CA GLN A 206 8.45 0.64 3.65
C GLN A 206 7.17 0.61 4.50
N PHE A 207 6.01 0.88 3.91
CA PHE A 207 4.72 0.82 4.60
C PHE A 207 4.32 -0.62 4.96
N GLU A 208 4.61 -1.58 4.07
CA GLU A 208 4.31 -3.00 4.26
C GLU A 208 5.29 -3.72 5.21
N ALA A 209 6.50 -3.19 5.36
CA ALA A 209 7.53 -3.73 6.24
C ALA A 209 7.29 -3.36 7.72
#